data_AF-A0A2N7VKZ9-F1
#
_entry.id   AF-A0A2N7VKZ9-F1
#
_cell.length_a   1.000
_cell.length_b   1.000
_cell.length_c   1.000
_cell.angle_alpha   90.00
_cell.angle_beta   90.00
_cell.angle_gamma   90.00
#
_symmetry.space_group_name_H-M   'P 1'
#
loop_
_entity.id
_entity.type
_entity.pdbx_description
1 polymer ?
#
loop_
_entity_poly.entity_id
_entity_poly.type
_entity_poly.pdbx_seq_one_letter_code
_entity_poly.pdbx_strand_id
1 'polypeptide(L)'
;MSASTPIVWNDPSTAVTLLAPLIVDNGINNVLVKCDPASPHYGQGPKYRQARFALDGGGNAWWIDAASGLPLYNCVVGFALGE
;
A
#
# COMPACT_ATOMS: atom_id res chain seq x y z
N MET A 1 -0.94 2.80 -21.62
CA MET A 1 -0.52 3.08 -20.24
C MET A 1 -1.61 3.91 -19.59
N SER A 2 -2.52 3.29 -18.82
CA SER A 2 -3.51 4.06 -18.05
C SER A 2 -2.76 4.84 -17.00
N ALA A 3 -2.75 6.17 -17.12
CA ALA A 3 -2.15 7.05 -16.14
C ALA A 3 -2.81 6.76 -14.78
N SER A 4 -2.03 6.17 -13.88
CA SER A 4 -2.46 5.86 -12.51
C SER A 4 -2.76 7.20 -11.84
N THR A 5 -4.04 7.54 -11.72
CA THR A 5 -4.47 8.67 -10.90
C THR A 5 -3.79 8.53 -9.53
N PRO A 6 -3.16 9.58 -9.00
CA PRO A 6 -2.55 9.52 -7.67
C PRO A 6 -3.67 9.25 -6.66
N ILE A 7 -3.71 8.02 -6.18
CA ILE A 7 -4.66 7.61 -5.16
C ILE A 7 -3.98 7.79 -3.80
N VAL A 8 -4.64 8.53 -2.94
CA VAL A 8 -4.22 8.78 -1.56
C VAL A 8 -4.93 7.78 -0.67
N TRP A 9 -4.17 6.94 0.04
CA TRP A 9 -4.71 6.07 1.09
C TRP A 9 -4.27 6.62 2.44
N ASN A 10 -5.12 7.46 3.02
CA ASN A 10 -4.89 7.97 4.37
C ASN A 10 -5.02 6.82 5.39
N ASP A 11 -5.98 5.92 5.18
CA ASP A 11 -6.24 4.79 6.07
C ASP A 11 -6.24 3.43 5.33
N PRO A 12 -6.02 2.31 6.06
CA PRO A 12 -5.99 0.97 5.46
C PRO A 12 -7.30 0.53 4.80
N SER A 13 -8.46 1.02 5.28
CA SER A 13 -9.75 0.60 4.74
C SER A 13 -10.01 1.17 3.35
N THR A 14 -9.60 2.43 3.11
CA THR A 14 -9.64 3.06 1.78
C THR A 14 -8.82 2.26 0.76
N ALA A 15 -7.65 1.76 1.17
CA ALA A 15 -6.81 0.91 0.33
C ALA A 15 -7.47 -0.44 0.00
N VAL A 16 -8.15 -1.07 0.97
CA VAL A 16 -8.93 -2.30 0.74
C VAL A 16 -10.07 -2.04 -0.24
N THR A 17 -10.86 -0.98 -0.07
CA THR A 17 -11.96 -0.66 -0.99
C THR A 17 -11.47 -0.49 -2.43
N LEU A 18 -10.32 0.17 -2.62
CA LEU A 18 -9.79 0.50 -3.94
C LEU A 18 -9.08 -0.68 -4.62
N LEU A 19 -8.46 -1.56 -3.85
CA LEU A 19 -7.77 -2.74 -4.36
C LEU A 19 -8.59 -4.03 -4.22
N ALA A 20 -9.80 -3.99 -3.69
CA ALA A 20 -10.66 -5.15 -3.48
C ALA A 20 -10.73 -6.12 -4.68
N PRO A 21 -10.86 -5.65 -5.94
CA PRO A 21 -10.89 -6.56 -7.10
C PRO A 21 -9.58 -7.33 -7.31
N LEU A 22 -8.47 -6.81 -6.78
CA LEU A 22 -7.14 -7.38 -6.92
C LEU A 22 -6.82 -8.31 -5.77
N ILE A 23 -7.39 -8.11 -4.57
CA ILE A 23 -7.20 -8.97 -3.38
C ILE A 23 -7.95 -10.30 -3.59
N VAL A 24 -7.50 -11.11 -4.56
CA VAL A 24 -7.97 -12.48 -4.79
C VAL A 24 -6.97 -13.47 -4.21
N ASP A 25 -7.48 -14.58 -3.66
CA ASP A 25 -6.80 -15.78 -3.15
C ASP A 25 -5.35 -15.62 -2.64
N ASN A 26 -5.17 -15.73 -1.32
CA ASN A 26 -3.87 -15.73 -0.62
C ASN A 26 -3.00 -14.46 -0.72
N GLY A 27 -3.55 -13.35 -1.21
CA GLY A 27 -3.17 -12.02 -0.76
C GLY A 27 -1.68 -11.67 -0.96
N ILE A 28 -1.19 -11.74 -2.20
CA ILE A 28 -0.04 -10.95 -2.63
C ILE A 28 -0.30 -10.48 -4.06
N ASN A 29 -0.58 -9.18 -4.20
CA ASN A 29 -0.51 -8.49 -5.49
C ASN A 29 0.69 -7.56 -5.44
N ASN A 30 1.45 -7.53 -6.52
CA ASN A 30 2.60 -6.65 -6.72
C ASN A 30 2.15 -5.19 -6.85
N VAL A 31 1.59 -4.60 -5.79
CA VAL A 31 1.22 -3.19 -5.77
C VAL A 31 2.45 -2.40 -5.43
N LEU A 32 2.91 -1.55 -6.35
CA LEU A 32 3.97 -0.60 -6.09
C LEU A 32 3.35 0.70 -5.62
N VAL A 33 3.54 1.07 -4.36
CA VAL A 33 3.08 2.35 -3.81
C VAL A 33 4.18 3.40 -3.89
N LYS A 34 3.78 4.65 -4.11
CA LYS A 34 4.62 5.83 -3.98
C LYS A 34 4.35 6.46 -2.63
N CYS A 35 5.38 6.52 -1.79
CA CYS A 35 5.30 7.16 -0.50
C CYS A 35 5.84 8.60 -0.56
N ASP A 36 5.22 9.51 0.20
CA ASP A 36 5.69 10.86 0.41
C ASP A 36 6.84 10.87 1.44
N PRO A 37 8.07 11.26 1.02
CA PRO A 37 9.20 11.35 1.92
C PRO A 37 9.05 12.43 3.00
N ALA A 38 8.15 13.41 2.80
CA ALA A 38 7.85 14.44 3.80
C ALA A 38 6.90 13.94 4.90
N SER A 39 6.24 12.79 4.70
CA SER A 39 5.35 12.22 5.71
C SER A 39 6.17 11.76 6.94
N PRO A 40 5.75 12.09 8.17
CA PRO A 40 6.39 11.57 9.38
C PRO A 40 6.32 10.05 9.48
N HIS A 41 5.42 9.42 8.73
CA HIS A 41 5.22 7.97 8.68
C HIS A 41 6.01 7.29 7.56
N TYR A 42 6.86 8.02 6.83
CA TYR A 42 7.69 7.45 5.76
C TYR A 42 8.69 6.41 6.27
N GLY A 43 9.18 6.54 7.51
CA GLY A 43 10.04 5.55 8.15
C GLY A 43 11.39 5.30 7.47
N GLN A 44 11.80 6.17 6.53
CA GLN A 44 12.99 6.04 5.66
C GLN A 44 12.91 4.84 4.68
N GLY A 45 13.57 4.93 3.52
CA GLY A 45 13.56 3.87 2.49
C GLY A 45 13.44 4.40 1.06
N PRO A 46 13.12 3.55 0.08
CA PRO A 46 12.86 4.01 -1.29
C PRO A 46 11.51 4.72 -1.38
N LYS A 47 11.41 5.68 -2.32
CA LYS A 47 10.18 6.43 -2.62
C LYS A 47 9.06 5.54 -3.14
N TYR A 48 9.43 4.49 -3.87
CA TYR A 48 8.52 3.47 -4.36
C TYR A 48 8.75 2.18 -3.59
N ARG A 49 7.68 1.60 -3.07
CA ARG A 49 7.71 0.44 -2.17
C ARG A 49 6.70 -0.59 -2.63
N GLN A 50 7.05 -1.86 -2.51
CA GLN A 50 6.09 -2.92 -2.77
C GLN A 50 5.19 -3.05 -1.54
N ALA A 51 3.89 -2.83 -1.73
CA ALA A 51 2.90 -2.98 -0.69
C ALA A 51 2.37 -4.42 -0.65
N ARG A 52 2.10 -4.91 0.55
CA ARG A 52 1.48 -6.21 0.79
C ARG A 52 0.26 -6.02 1.69
N PHE A 53 -0.81 -6.72 1.34
CA PHE A 53 -1.99 -6.84 2.18
C PHE A 53 -1.74 -7.88 3.28
N ALA A 54 -2.10 -7.55 4.52
CA ALA A 54 -1.98 -8.40 5.69
C ALA A 54 -3.20 -8.24 6.60
N LEU A 55 -3.41 -9.21 7.49
CA LEU A 55 -4.36 -9.11 8.58
C LEU A 55 -3.58 -9.05 9.90
N ASP A 56 -3.99 -8.20 10.83
CA ASP A 56 -3.43 -8.18 12.18
C ASP A 56 -3.93 -9.39 13.02
N GLY A 57 -3.47 -9.50 14.26
CA GLY A 57 -3.89 -10.57 15.18
C GLY A 57 -5.38 -10.56 15.56
N GLY A 58 -6.10 -9.47 15.26
CA GLY A 58 -7.55 -9.34 15.41
C GLY A 58 -8.34 -9.51 14.11
N GLY A 59 -7.67 -9.81 12.99
CA GLY A 59 -8.29 -9.94 11.68
C GLY A 59 -8.55 -8.62 10.96
N ASN A 60 -8.01 -7.50 11.45
CA ASN A 60 -8.15 -6.21 10.79
C ASN A 60 -7.19 -6.07 9.61
N ALA A 61 -7.69 -5.52 8.51
CA ALA A 61 -6.93 -5.25 7.31
C ALA A 61 -5.79 -4.24 7.55
N TRP A 62 -4.60 -4.57 7.03
CA TRP A 62 -3.39 -3.76 7.13
C TRP A 62 -2.60 -3.77 5.81
N TRP A 63 -1.99 -2.63 5.44
CA TRP A 63 -1.03 -2.52 4.34
C TRP A 63 0.38 -2.24 4.85
N ILE A 64 1.33 -3.10 4.46
CA ILE A 64 2.72 -3.01 4.89
C ILE A 64 3.66 -2.93 3.70
N ASP A 65 4.82 -2.32 3.90
CA ASP A 65 5.95 -2.45 3.00
C ASP A 65 6.45 -3.89 3.06
N ALA A 66 6.50 -4.56 1.91
CA ALA A 66 6.85 -5.97 1.82
C ALA A 66 8.30 -6.24 2.23
N ALA A 67 9.19 -5.24 2.11
CA ALA A 67 10.60 -5.39 2.45
C ALA A 67 10.88 -5.19 3.95
N SER A 68 10.33 -4.14 4.55
CA SER A 68 10.59 -3.76 5.95
C SER A 68 9.51 -4.24 6.93
N GLY A 69 8.36 -4.66 6.44
CA GLY A 69 7.18 -4.95 7.26
C GLY A 69 6.54 -3.71 7.88
N LEU A 70 7.03 -2.52 7.54
CA LEU A 70 6.54 -1.28 8.14
C LEU A 70 5.15 -0.94 7.61
N PRO A 71 4.25 -0.43 8.47
CA PRO A 71 2.96 0.07 8.05
C PRO A 71 3.06 1.19 7.01
N LEU A 72 2.18 1.15 6.00
CA LEU A 72 2.11 2.15 4.93
C LEU A 72 1.01 3.21 5.15
N TYR A 73 0.54 3.41 6.39
CA TYR A 73 -0.50 4.41 6.67
C TYR A 73 0.02 5.85 6.53
N ASN A 74 -0.82 6.76 6.03
CA ASN A 74 -0.55 8.21 5.94
C ASN A 74 0.73 8.63 5.19
N CYS A 75 1.36 7.74 4.41
CA CYS A 75 2.50 8.09 3.59
C CYS A 75 2.27 7.80 2.10
N VAL A 76 1.27 7.02 1.72
CA VAL A 76 1.01 6.66 0.32
C VAL A 76 0.28 7.80 -0.42
N VAL A 77 0.89 8.29 -1.50
CA VAL A 77 0.38 9.36 -2.37
C VAL A 77 0.11 8.89 -3.82
N GLY A 78 0.28 7.60 -4.07
CA GLY A 78 -0.07 6.98 -5.35
C GLY A 78 0.30 5.51 -5.37
N PHE A 79 -0.19 4.77 -6.37
CA PHE A 79 0.24 3.40 -6.62
C PHE A 79 0.24 3.09 -8.12
N ALA A 80 0.95 2.04 -8.48
CA ALA A 80 0.89 1.37 -9.76
C ALA A 80 0.76 -0.14 -9.51
N LEU A 81 0.08 -0.83 -10.41
CA LEU A 81 0.09 -2.29 -10.43
C LEU A 81 1.39 -2.72 -11.12
N GLY A 82 2.17 -3.56 -10.47
CA GLY A 82 3.28 -4.26 -11.11
C GLY A 82 2.71 -5.18 -12.19
N GLU A 83 3.25 -5.06 -13.41
CA GLU A 83 2.95 -5.95 -14.53
C GLU A 83 3.50 -7.36 -14.29
#